data_AF-A0A1W2TNP9-F1
#
_entry.id   AF-A0A1W2TNP9-F1
#
_cell.length_a   1.000
_cell.length_b   1.000
_cell.length_c   1.000
_cell.angle_alpha   90.00
_cell.angle_beta   90.00
_cell.angle_gamma   90.00
#
_symmetry.space_group_name_H-M   'P 1'
#
loop_
_entity.id
_entity.type
_entity.pdbx_description
1 polymer ?
#
loop_
_entity_poly.entity_id
_entity_poly.type
_entity_poly.pdbx_seq_one_letter_code
_entity_poly.pdbx_strand_id
1 'polypeptide(L)'
;MQFTTVLALALPLVAALPQATPTTSVAAPSSTPDLEATCEAQASSYKDACPRCLHNCADSAYPDQCYYSVFFTINGIQADCQAHGGVDCRNKAIDMVCGQ
;
A
#
# COMPACT_ATOMS: atom_id res chain seq x y z
N MET A 1 17.27 -45.53 42.03
CA MET A 1 18.47 -46.02 41.33
C MET A 1 19.19 -44.81 40.76
N GLN A 2 20.47 -44.64 41.09
CA GLN A 2 21.38 -43.70 40.41
C GLN A 2 21.55 -44.14 38.94
N PHE A 3 21.85 -43.22 38.02
CA PHE A 3 22.99 -43.32 37.10
C PHE A 3 23.31 -41.94 36.51
N THR A 4 24.45 -41.43 36.94
CA THR A 4 25.33 -40.46 36.27
C THR A 4 25.61 -40.88 34.83
N THR A 5 25.90 -39.97 33.88
CA THR A 5 27.10 -39.97 33.00
C THR A 5 27.15 -38.71 32.12
N VAL A 6 28.38 -38.22 31.95
CA VAL A 6 28.91 -37.01 31.29
C VAL A 6 29.20 -37.28 29.80
N LEU A 7 29.16 -36.27 28.91
CA LEU A 7 30.03 -36.09 27.72
C LEU A 7 29.65 -34.74 27.03
N ALA A 8 30.41 -33.64 27.16
CA ALA A 8 31.67 -33.27 26.49
C ALA A 8 31.53 -32.82 25.01
N LEU A 9 31.81 -31.52 24.80
CA LEU A 9 32.56 -30.87 23.70
C LEU A 9 32.15 -31.11 22.23
N ALA A 10 31.74 -30.02 21.56
CA ALA A 10 32.49 -29.41 20.45
C ALA A 10 31.58 -28.44 19.67
N LEU A 11 31.92 -27.15 19.60
CA LEU A 11 31.58 -26.36 18.41
C LEU A 11 32.70 -25.35 18.08
N PRO A 12 33.00 -25.18 16.78
CA PRO A 12 34.21 -24.56 16.28
C PRO A 12 34.24 -23.05 16.51
N LEU A 13 35.46 -22.56 16.76
CA LEU A 13 35.84 -21.16 16.73
C LEU A 13 35.56 -20.61 15.32
N VAL A 14 34.47 -19.85 15.17
CA VAL A 14 34.16 -19.18 13.90
C VAL A 14 35.10 -17.99 13.77
N ALA A 15 36.05 -18.09 12.85
CA ALA A 15 36.93 -16.99 12.47
C ALA A 15 36.10 -15.81 11.96
N ALA A 16 36.31 -14.63 12.54
CA ALA A 16 35.72 -13.39 12.07
C ALA A 16 36.32 -12.99 10.71
N LEU A 17 35.55 -13.13 9.64
CA LEU A 17 35.78 -12.40 8.39
C LEU A 17 35.27 -10.96 8.57
N PRO A 18 35.95 -9.94 8.04
CA PRO A 18 35.42 -8.59 8.01
C PRO A 18 34.16 -8.58 7.14
N GLN A 19 33.00 -8.46 7.80
CA GLN A 19 31.73 -8.20 7.14
C GLN A 19 31.83 -6.83 6.47
N ALA A 20 31.85 -6.83 5.14
CA ALA A 20 31.55 -5.62 4.39
C ALA A 20 30.18 -5.14 4.87
N THR A 21 30.15 -4.01 5.57
CA THR A 21 28.94 -3.31 5.96
C THR A 21 28.11 -3.08 4.70
N PRO A 22 26.90 -3.67 4.57
CA PRO A 22 25.96 -3.15 3.61
C PRO A 22 25.67 -1.74 4.07
N THR A 23 26.04 -0.75 3.25
CA THR A 23 25.49 0.60 3.39
C THR A 23 24.00 0.46 3.11
N THR A 24 23.23 0.16 4.16
CA THR A 24 21.79 0.36 4.15
C THR A 24 21.61 1.87 4.02
N SER A 25 21.40 2.31 2.78
CA SER A 25 20.88 3.64 2.51
C SER A 25 19.47 3.66 3.11
N VAL A 26 19.37 4.05 4.38
CA VAL A 26 18.09 4.36 5.01
C VAL A 26 17.60 5.58 4.28
N ALA A 27 16.74 5.38 3.28
CA ALA A 27 15.97 6.47 2.72
C ALA A 27 15.31 7.19 3.90
N ALA A 28 15.61 8.49 4.04
CA ALA A 28 14.96 9.31 5.05
C ALA A 28 13.44 9.14 4.87
N PRO A 29 12.67 8.98 5.96
CA PRO A 29 11.22 8.91 5.84
C PRO A 29 10.75 10.18 5.12
N SER A 30 10.20 10.01 3.93
CA SER A 30 9.60 11.11 3.18
C SER A 30 8.48 11.66 4.05
N SER A 31 8.60 12.92 4.44
CA SER A 31 7.57 13.63 5.22
C SER A 31 6.38 14.04 4.35
N THR A 32 6.46 13.81 3.04
CA THR A 32 5.33 13.90 2.12
C THR A 32 4.54 12.60 2.20
N PRO A 33 3.22 12.64 2.48
CA PRO A 33 2.39 11.44 2.36
C PRO A 33 2.57 10.88 0.95
N ASP A 34 2.87 9.59 0.87
CA ASP A 34 2.90 8.86 -0.38
C ASP A 34 1.45 8.77 -0.89
N LEU A 35 1.01 9.79 -1.62
CA LEU A 35 -0.36 9.93 -2.08
C LEU A 35 -0.81 8.74 -2.94
N GLU A 36 0.13 8.09 -3.64
CA GLU A 36 -0.16 6.90 -4.42
C GLU A 36 -0.42 5.71 -3.51
N ALA A 37 0.44 5.44 -2.54
CA ALA A 37 0.19 4.40 -1.54
C ALA A 37 -1.10 4.67 -0.73
N THR A 38 -1.35 5.92 -0.35
CA THR A 38 -2.60 6.30 0.34
C THR A 38 -3.81 6.09 -0.56
N CYS A 39 -3.74 6.50 -1.83
CA CYS A 39 -4.80 6.25 -2.79
C CYS A 39 -5.09 4.76 -2.92
N GLU A 40 -4.07 3.94 -3.17
CA GLU A 40 -4.23 2.50 -3.36
C GLU A 40 -4.81 1.79 -2.12
N ALA A 41 -4.45 2.27 -0.92
CA ALA A 41 -5.00 1.76 0.33
C ALA A 41 -6.51 1.99 0.44
N GLN A 42 -7.00 3.13 -0.06
CA GLN A 42 -8.42 3.51 0.01
C GLN A 42 -9.23 3.06 -1.22
N ALA A 43 -8.56 2.83 -2.36
CA ALA A 43 -9.22 2.54 -3.63
C ALA A 43 -9.88 1.16 -3.72
N SER A 44 -9.53 0.22 -2.85
CA SER A 44 -10.09 -1.15 -2.85
C SER A 44 -9.96 -1.83 -4.23
N SER A 45 -11.06 -2.00 -4.97
CA SER A 45 -11.10 -2.56 -6.32
C SER A 45 -10.71 -1.59 -7.44
N TYR A 46 -10.50 -0.31 -7.12
CA TYR A 46 -10.22 0.77 -8.08
C TYR A 46 -8.76 1.23 -8.08
N LYS A 47 -7.83 0.41 -7.58
CA LYS A 47 -6.41 0.80 -7.47
C LYS A 47 -5.81 1.26 -8.81
N ASP A 48 -6.26 0.66 -9.91
CA ASP A 48 -5.83 1.04 -11.26
C ASP A 48 -6.26 2.45 -11.68
N ALA A 49 -7.24 3.04 -10.98
CA ALA A 49 -7.69 4.41 -11.21
C ALA A 49 -6.85 5.45 -10.44
N CYS A 50 -5.99 5.04 -9.50
CA CYS A 50 -5.21 5.96 -8.68
C CYS A 50 -4.41 6.99 -9.49
N PRO A 51 -3.68 6.62 -10.56
CA PRO A 51 -2.93 7.60 -11.37
C PRO A 51 -3.80 8.73 -11.93
N ARG A 52 -5.10 8.47 -12.13
CA ARG A 52 -6.08 9.47 -12.60
C ARG A 52 -6.66 10.27 -11.44
N CYS A 53 -6.84 9.66 -10.28
CA CYS A 53 -7.49 10.28 -9.12
C CYS A 53 -6.55 11.05 -8.17
N LEU A 54 -5.22 10.92 -8.30
CA LEU A 54 -4.24 11.52 -7.37
C LEU A 54 -4.45 13.03 -7.13
N HIS A 55 -4.78 13.77 -8.19
CA HIS A 55 -4.92 15.22 -8.13
C HIS A 55 -6.08 15.68 -7.24
N ASN A 56 -7.11 14.84 -7.03
CA ASN A 56 -8.28 15.19 -6.22
C ASN A 56 -7.95 15.47 -4.75
N CYS A 57 -6.83 14.92 -4.26
CA CYS A 57 -6.45 15.00 -2.85
C CYS A 57 -5.04 15.55 -2.63
N ALA A 58 -4.40 16.10 -3.67
CA ALA A 58 -3.02 16.56 -3.62
C ALA A 58 -2.77 17.65 -2.56
N ASP A 59 -3.74 18.55 -2.38
CA ASP A 59 -3.66 19.65 -1.39
C ASP A 59 -4.42 19.35 -0.08
N SER A 60 -4.91 18.12 0.09
CA SER A 60 -5.68 17.75 1.28
C SER A 60 -4.76 17.53 2.49
N ALA A 61 -5.14 18.12 3.64
CA ALA A 61 -4.51 17.82 4.92
C ALA A 61 -4.85 16.40 5.44
N TYR A 62 -5.84 15.74 4.86
CA TYR A 62 -6.33 14.41 5.26
C TYR A 62 -6.53 13.53 4.01
N PRO A 63 -5.44 13.08 3.36
CA PRO A 63 -5.52 12.36 2.08
C PRO A 63 -6.28 11.03 2.18
N ASP A 64 -6.15 10.28 3.28
CA ASP A 64 -6.90 9.04 3.51
C ASP A 64 -8.42 9.25 3.43
N GLN A 65 -8.94 10.24 4.17
CA GLN A 65 -10.38 10.54 4.18
C GLN A 65 -10.84 11.10 2.82
N CYS A 66 -9.99 11.88 2.16
CA CYS A 66 -10.26 12.42 0.84
C CYS A 66 -10.39 11.28 -0.20
N TYR A 67 -9.41 10.38 -0.28
CA TYR A 67 -9.48 9.25 -1.23
C TYR A 67 -10.60 8.28 -0.89
N TYR A 68 -10.86 8.01 0.40
CA TYR A 68 -12.03 7.23 0.80
C TYR A 68 -13.33 7.83 0.23
N SER A 69 -13.51 9.16 0.35
CA SER A 69 -14.69 9.85 -0.19
C SER A 69 -14.75 9.80 -1.72
N VAL A 70 -13.60 9.94 -2.41
CA VAL A 70 -13.50 9.82 -3.88
C VAL A 70 -13.98 8.44 -4.33
N PHE A 71 -13.43 7.37 -3.77
CA PHE A 71 -13.77 6.02 -4.20
C PHE A 71 -15.15 5.56 -3.72
N PHE A 72 -15.65 6.09 -2.60
CA PHE A 72 -17.04 5.93 -2.19
C PHE A 72 -18.00 6.54 -3.23
N THR A 73 -17.67 7.73 -3.74
CA THR A 73 -18.46 8.41 -4.78
C THR A 73 -18.44 7.61 -6.09
N ILE A 74 -17.26 7.15 -6.54
CA ILE A 74 -17.13 6.29 -7.73
C ILE A 74 -17.99 5.03 -7.58
N ASN A 75 -17.94 4.39 -6.41
CA ASN A 75 -18.73 3.18 -6.17
C ASN A 75 -20.24 3.44 -6.24
N GLY A 76 -20.71 4.56 -5.67
CA GLY A 76 -22.11 4.98 -5.75
C GLY A 76 -22.57 5.22 -7.19
N ILE A 77 -21.79 5.95 -7.98
CA ILE A 77 -22.10 6.21 -9.40
C ILE A 77 -22.10 4.91 -10.22
N GLN A 78 -21.13 4.03 -9.97
CA GLN A 78 -21.08 2.73 -10.65
C GLN A 78 -22.33 1.91 -10.30
N ALA A 79 -22.71 1.84 -9.02
CA ALA A 79 -23.87 1.09 -8.57
C ALA A 79 -25.18 1.62 -9.18
N ASP A 80 -25.34 2.95 -9.24
CA ASP A 80 -26.50 3.59 -9.87
C ASP A 80 -26.57 3.27 -11.37
N CYS A 81 -25.45 3.39 -12.10
CA CYS A 81 -25.36 3.02 -13.50
C CYS A 81 -25.75 1.54 -13.73
N GLN A 82 -25.26 0.64 -12.87
CA GLN A 82 -25.59 -0.78 -12.95
C GLN A 82 -27.07 -1.05 -12.67
N ALA A 83 -27.65 -0.36 -11.69
CA ALA A 83 -29.07 -0.49 -11.35
C ALA A 83 -30.01 -0.10 -12.50
N HIS A 84 -29.55 0.81 -13.38
CA HIS A 84 -30.30 1.25 -14.56
C HIS A 84 -29.92 0.49 -15.86
N GLY A 85 -29.19 -0.62 -15.76
CA GLY A 85 -28.81 -1.44 -16.93
C GLY A 85 -27.73 -0.79 -17.81
N GLY A 86 -26.95 0.13 -17.26
CA GLY A 86 -25.87 0.81 -17.96
C GLY A 86 -24.72 -0.11 -18.35
N VAL A 87 -23.94 0.34 -19.33
CA VAL A 87 -22.73 -0.33 -19.81
C VAL A 87 -21.49 0.45 -19.41
N ASP A 88 -20.38 -0.25 -19.19
CA ASP A 88 -19.09 0.34 -18.84
C ASP A 88 -19.15 1.27 -17.61
N CYS A 89 -19.98 0.91 -16.63
CA CYS A 89 -20.29 1.75 -15.48
C CYS A 89 -19.08 2.12 -14.62
N ARG A 90 -18.08 1.22 -14.53
CA ARG A 90 -16.85 1.48 -13.79
C ARG A 90 -16.04 2.63 -14.41
N ASN A 91 -15.73 2.55 -15.70
CA ASN A 91 -14.94 3.59 -16.35
C ASN A 91 -15.71 4.91 -16.36
N LYS A 92 -17.02 4.90 -16.66
CA LYS A 92 -17.87 6.09 -16.57
C LYS A 92 -17.80 6.77 -15.19
N ALA A 93 -17.89 5.98 -14.11
CA ALA A 93 -17.80 6.49 -12.75
C ALA A 93 -16.43 7.11 -12.45
N ILE A 94 -15.35 6.44 -12.86
CA ILE A 94 -13.98 6.97 -12.72
C ILE A 94 -13.82 8.27 -13.52
N ASP A 95 -14.26 8.30 -14.78
CA ASP A 95 -14.17 9.47 -15.67
C ASP A 95 -14.91 10.69 -15.08
N MET A 96 -16.06 10.46 -14.44
CA MET A 96 -16.85 11.52 -13.81
C MET A 96 -16.17 12.13 -12.58
N VAL A 97 -15.42 11.33 -11.81
CA VAL A 97 -14.83 11.77 -10.54
C VAL A 97 -13.37 12.17 -10.67
N CYS A 98 -12.63 11.50 -11.55
CA CYS A 98 -11.17 11.65 -11.70
C CYS A 98 -10.77 12.21 -13.06
N GLY A 99 -11.71 12.58 -13.92
CA GLY A 99 -11.39 13.07 -15.28
C GLY A 99 -10.78 11.98 -16.16
N GLN A 100 -10.36 12.34 -17.37
CA GLN A 100 -9.70 11.44 -18.32
C GLN A 100 -8.20 11.33 -18.05
#